data_AF-A0A382HXQ6-F1
#
_entry.id   AF-A0A382HXQ6-F1
#
_cell.length_a   1.000
_cell.length_b   1.000
_cell.length_c   1.000
_cell.angle_alpha   90.00
_cell.angle_beta   90.00
_cell.angle_gamma   90.00
#
_symmetry.space_group_name_H-M   'P 1'
#
loop_
_entity.id
_entity.type
_entity.pdbx_description
1 polymer ?
#
loop_
_entity_poly.entity_id
_entity_poly.type
_entity_poly.pdbx_seq_one_letter_code
_entity_poly.pdbx_strand_id
1 'polypeptide(L)'
;VEKLKVVILASDDLVWSYPTWSRALARLNQRFHFTGIGLFPRKTGKKKGFPSLFWYLKTFGFTSTCILAGYALKSRLSESFFLIKPWESLARQFHLDLIRDSDPNSKQVGKWLRDQNADVVLSNVGHILK
;
A
#
# COMPACT_ATOMS: atom_id res chain seq x y z
N VAL A 1 -28.62 8.94 -6.17
CA VAL A 1 -28.04 8.42 -4.90
C VAL A 1 -26.66 9.01 -4.78
N GLU A 2 -26.41 9.78 -3.72
CA GLU A 2 -25.11 10.40 -3.48
C GLU A 2 -24.08 9.30 -3.20
N LYS A 3 -22.92 9.35 -3.88
CA LYS A 3 -21.87 8.35 -3.70
C LYS A 3 -21.04 8.74 -2.48
N LEU A 4 -20.84 7.78 -1.56
CA LEU A 4 -19.93 7.97 -0.43
C LEU A 4 -18.52 8.31 -0.93
N LYS A 5 -17.92 9.34 -0.32
CA LYS A 5 -16.55 9.76 -0.55
C LYS A 5 -15.60 8.88 0.25
N VAL A 6 -14.67 8.24 -0.45
CA VAL A 6 -13.77 7.26 0.14
C VAL A 6 -12.33 7.68 -0.07
N VAL A 7 -11.54 7.62 1.00
CA VAL A 7 -10.09 7.75 0.96
C VAL A 7 -9.44 6.41 1.29
N ILE A 8 -8.34 6.13 0.61
CA ILE A 8 -7.55 4.91 0.81
C ILE A 8 -6.26 5.26 1.53
N LEU A 9 -5.92 4.54 2.60
CA LEU A 9 -4.58 4.51 3.18
C LEU A 9 -3.98 3.14 2.86
N ALA A 10 -2.90 3.10 2.09
CA ALA A 10 -2.30 1.86 1.61
C ALA A 10 -0.82 1.79 1.97
N SER A 11 -0.35 0.56 2.20
CA SER A 11 1.08 0.29 2.23
C SER A 11 1.66 0.51 0.83
N ASP A 12 2.78 1.20 0.73
CA ASP A 12 3.56 1.37 -0.50
C ASP A 12 4.28 0.05 -0.83
N ASP A 13 3.50 -0.89 -1.35
CA ASP A 13 3.90 -2.26 -1.67
C ASP A 13 3.33 -2.63 -3.06
N LEU A 14 4.22 -2.84 -4.02
CA LEU A 14 3.85 -3.17 -5.40
C LEU A 14 3.45 -4.63 -5.59
N VAL A 15 3.81 -5.52 -4.66
CA VAL A 15 3.56 -6.96 -4.75
C VAL A 15 2.14 -7.28 -4.30
N TRP A 16 1.71 -6.69 -3.19
CA TRP A 16 0.42 -7.04 -2.57
C TRP A 16 -0.60 -5.90 -2.61
N SER A 17 -0.19 -4.70 -2.21
CA SER A 17 -1.10 -3.58 -2.01
C SER A 17 -1.55 -2.99 -3.35
N TYR A 18 -0.61 -2.76 -4.27
CA TYR A 18 -0.90 -2.21 -5.60
C TYR A 18 -1.90 -3.05 -6.42
N PRO A 19 -1.68 -4.35 -6.67
CA PRO A 19 -2.62 -5.13 -7.50
C PRO A 19 -3.98 -5.29 -6.82
N THR A 20 -4.06 -5.19 -5.49
CA THR A 20 -5.32 -5.20 -4.75
C THR A 20 -6.11 -3.94 -5.04
N TRP A 21 -5.50 -2.77 -4.86
CA TRP A 21 -6.17 -1.48 -5.09
C TRP A 21 -6.46 -1.20 -6.55
N SER A 22 -5.57 -1.56 -7.46
CA SER A 22 -5.82 -1.45 -8.92
C SER A 22 -7.09 -2.21 -9.33
N ARG A 23 -7.25 -3.46 -8.86
CA ARG A 23 -8.46 -4.26 -9.13
C ARG A 23 -9.70 -3.74 -8.39
N ALA A 24 -9.54 -3.27 -7.16
CA ALA A 24 -10.64 -2.73 -6.36
C ALA A 24 -11.19 -1.46 -6.99
N LEU A 25 -10.34 -0.48 -7.32
CA LEU A 25 -10.73 0.78 -7.95
C LEU A 25 -11.45 0.54 -9.29
N ALA A 26 -10.93 -0.36 -10.13
CA ALA A 26 -11.55 -0.69 -11.41
C ALA A 26 -13.00 -1.19 -11.28
N ARG A 27 -13.36 -1.84 -10.17
CA ARG A 27 -14.71 -2.39 -9.91
C ARG A 27 -15.58 -1.46 -9.08
N LEU A 28 -15.01 -0.78 -8.10
CA LEU A 28 -15.75 -0.06 -7.07
C LEU A 28 -15.97 1.42 -7.40
N ASN A 29 -15.24 2.00 -8.35
CA ASN A 29 -15.38 3.42 -8.72
C ASN A 29 -16.79 3.76 -9.28
N GLN A 30 -17.52 2.75 -9.74
CA GLN A 30 -18.93 2.94 -10.14
C GLN A 30 -19.86 3.18 -8.94
N ARG A 31 -19.53 2.64 -7.75
CA ARG A 31 -20.37 2.68 -6.54
C ARG A 31 -19.93 3.73 -5.53
N PHE A 32 -18.62 3.96 -5.42
CA PHE A 32 -18.03 4.89 -4.47
C PHE A 32 -17.26 5.98 -5.21
N HIS A 33 -17.15 7.16 -4.60
CA HIS A 33 -16.32 8.23 -5.12
C HIS A 33 -14.98 8.22 -4.37
N PHE A 34 -13.95 7.67 -4.99
CA PHE A 34 -12.61 7.70 -4.41
C PHE A 34 -11.97 9.07 -4.62
N THR A 35 -11.59 9.75 -3.55
CA THR A 35 -11.05 11.12 -3.63
C THR A 35 -9.53 11.15 -3.50
N GLY A 36 -8.95 10.22 -2.74
CA GLY A 36 -7.50 10.19 -2.54
C GLY A 36 -6.94 8.86 -2.09
N ILE A 37 -5.64 8.70 -2.28
CA ILE A 37 -4.84 7.56 -1.81
C ILE A 37 -3.58 8.04 -1.11
N GLY A 38 -3.39 7.61 0.13
CA GLY A 38 -2.18 7.81 0.92
C GLY A 38 -1.31 6.56 0.90
N LEU A 39 -0.03 6.74 0.59
CA LEU A 39 0.96 5.65 0.53
C LEU A 39 1.98 5.78 1.65
N PHE A 40 2.14 4.69 2.40
CA PHE A 40 3.00 4.65 3.57
C PHE A 40 3.96 3.48 3.49
N PRO A 41 5.25 3.67 3.82
CA PRO A 41 6.20 2.58 3.79
C PRO A 41 5.79 1.51 4.79
N ARG A 42 6.02 0.24 4.40
CA ARG A 42 5.70 -0.90 5.25
C ARG A 42 6.59 -0.88 6.50
N LYS A 43 6.00 -0.75 7.68
CA LYS A 43 6.73 -0.95 8.94
C LYS A 43 7.01 -2.45 9.10
N THR A 44 8.26 -2.85 8.85
CA THR A 44 8.76 -4.14 9.33
C THR A 44 8.92 -4.06 10.85
N GLY A 45 8.33 -5.00 11.58
CA GLY A 45 8.49 -5.10 13.03
C GLY A 45 9.96 -5.25 13.44
N LYS A 46 10.24 -5.29 14.76
CA LYS A 46 11.61 -5.26 15.34
C LYS A 46 12.58 -6.37 14.86
N LYS A 47 12.16 -7.33 14.04
CA LYS A 47 13.00 -8.40 13.50
C LYS A 47 13.53 -8.03 12.11
N LYS A 48 14.70 -7.38 12.06
CA LYS A 48 15.47 -7.13 10.83
C LYS A 48 16.68 -8.09 10.77
N GLY A 49 17.09 -8.49 9.57
CA GLY A 49 18.31 -9.27 9.32
C GLY A 49 18.18 -10.78 9.55
N PHE A 50 19.28 -11.45 9.86
CA PHE A 50 19.36 -12.91 10.08
C PHE A 50 18.26 -13.53 10.97
N PRO A 51 17.78 -12.86 12.04
CA PRO A 51 16.67 -13.39 12.86
C PRO A 51 15.36 -13.57 12.10
N SER A 52 15.10 -12.79 11.04
CA SER A 52 13.91 -12.99 10.21
C SER A 52 14.08 -14.20 9.29
N LEU A 53 15.25 -14.38 8.67
CA LEU A 53 15.54 -15.52 7.81
C LEU A 53 15.44 -16.84 8.59
N PHE A 54 16.03 -16.89 9.80
CA PHE A 54 15.93 -18.07 10.66
C PHE A 54 14.48 -18.35 11.09
N TRP A 55 13.70 -17.30 11.36
CA TRP A 55 12.29 -17.46 11.67
C TRP A 55 11.49 -18.04 10.49
N TYR A 56 11.72 -17.56 9.26
CA TYR A 56 11.12 -18.12 8.05
C TYR A 56 11.55 -19.58 7.84
N LEU A 57 12.85 -19.87 7.96
CA LEU A 57 13.39 -21.21 7.82
C LEU A 57 12.77 -22.19 8.83
N LYS A 58 12.65 -21.76 10.09
CA LYS A 58 12.02 -22.56 11.16
C LYS A 58 10.52 -22.76 10.94
N THR A 59 9.81 -21.75 10.42
CA THR A 59 8.34 -21.77 10.33
C THR A 59 7.83 -22.46 9.06
N PHE A 60 8.48 -22.21 7.92
CA PHE A 60 8.02 -22.68 6.61
C PHE A 60 8.90 -23.78 6.01
N GLY A 61 10.08 -24.04 6.59
CA GLY A 61 11.05 -24.99 6.03
C GLY A 61 11.90 -24.40 4.91
N PHE A 62 12.94 -25.13 4.51
CA PHE A 62 13.96 -24.66 3.57
C PHE A 62 13.41 -24.36 2.17
N THR A 63 12.64 -25.29 1.59
CA THR A 63 12.08 -25.17 0.24
C THR A 63 11.17 -23.94 0.10
N SER A 64 10.21 -23.78 1.01
CA SER A 64 9.30 -22.63 1.01
C SER A 64 10.02 -21.32 1.29
N THR A 65 11.06 -21.32 2.12
CA THR A 65 11.90 -20.13 2.37
C THR A 65 12.65 -19.72 1.10
N CYS A 66 13.21 -20.67 0.34
CA CYS A 66 13.86 -20.38 -0.93
C CYS A 66 12.88 -19.82 -1.98
N ILE A 67 11.67 -20.37 -2.06
CA ILE A 67 10.63 -19.86 -2.97
C ILE A 67 10.26 -18.42 -2.59
N LEU A 68 9.99 -18.15 -1.31
CA LEU A 68 9.67 -16.81 -0.81
C LEU A 68 10.83 -15.83 -1.05
N ALA A 69 12.07 -16.25 -0.84
CA ALA A 69 13.26 -15.45 -1.13
C ALA A 69 13.37 -15.14 -2.63
N GLY A 70 13.10 -16.12 -3.49
CA GLY A 70 13.05 -15.93 -4.94
C GLY A 70 12.00 -14.90 -5.37
N TYR A 71 10.80 -14.95 -4.80
CA TYR A 71 9.76 -13.95 -5.05
C TYR A 71 10.14 -12.56 -4.53
N ALA A 72 10.74 -12.46 -3.34
CA ALA A 72 11.21 -11.19 -2.79
C ALA A 72 12.35 -10.57 -3.62
N LEU A 73 13.23 -11.40 -4.19
CA LEU A 73 14.28 -10.93 -5.09
C LEU A 73 13.70 -10.46 -6.43
N LYS A 74 12.77 -11.24 -7.00
CA LYS A 74 12.04 -10.87 -8.22
C LYS A 74 11.30 -9.53 -8.04
N SER A 75 10.66 -9.30 -6.90
CA SER A 75 9.95 -8.04 -6.65
C SER A 75 10.91 -6.84 -6.57
N ARG A 76 12.06 -6.99 -5.90
CA ARG A 76 13.09 -5.94 -5.82
C ARG A 76 13.69 -5.60 -7.18
N LEU A 77 13.98 -6.61 -7.99
CA LEU A 77 14.47 -6.39 -9.35
C LEU A 77 13.40 -5.70 -10.20
N SER A 78 12.15 -6.13 -10.09
CA SER A 78 11.02 -5.52 -10.78
C SER A 78 10.83 -4.05 -10.38
N GLU A 79 10.98 -3.70 -9.11
CA GLU A 79 10.93 -2.32 -8.61
C GLU A 79 12.01 -1.43 -9.26
N SER A 80 13.22 -1.95 -9.50
CA SER A 80 14.28 -1.23 -10.20
C SER A 80 14.05 -1.07 -11.71
N PHE A 81 13.30 -1.97 -12.35
CA PHE A 81 13.06 -1.95 -13.80
C PHE A 81 11.83 -1.12 -14.23
N PHE A 82 10.92 -0.80 -13.30
CA PHE A 82 9.77 0.04 -13.63
C PHE A 82 10.15 1.52 -13.69
N LEU A 83 10.42 2.02 -14.91
CA LEU A 83 10.61 3.45 -15.22
C LEU A 83 9.36 4.31 -14.91
N ILE A 84 8.18 3.70 -14.80
CA ILE A 84 6.91 4.35 -14.47
C ILE A 84 6.55 3.96 -13.04
N LYS A 85 6.41 4.95 -12.15
CA LYS A 85 5.95 4.71 -10.78
C LYS A 85 4.48 4.25 -10.82
N PRO A 86 4.16 2.99 -10.45
CA PRO A 86 2.85 2.41 -10.74
C PRO A 86 1.69 3.11 -10.03
N TRP A 87 1.93 3.58 -8.80
CA TRP A 87 0.93 4.29 -8.01
C TRP A 87 0.53 5.64 -8.58
N GLU A 88 1.50 6.40 -9.12
CA GLU A 88 1.27 7.68 -9.76
C GLU A 88 0.43 7.50 -11.02
N SER A 89 0.68 6.43 -11.78
CA SER A 89 -0.14 6.07 -12.94
C SER A 89 -1.57 5.73 -12.51
N LEU A 90 -1.73 4.93 -11.45
CA LEU A 90 -3.04 4.56 -10.91
C LEU A 90 -3.81 5.79 -10.38
N ALA A 91 -3.15 6.68 -9.64
CA ALA A 91 -3.76 7.90 -9.14
C ALA A 91 -4.24 8.80 -10.29
N ARG A 92 -3.45 8.95 -11.35
CA ARG A 92 -3.86 9.69 -12.56
C ARG A 92 -5.03 9.03 -13.27
N GLN A 93 -5.01 7.71 -13.43
CA GLN A 93 -6.08 6.95 -14.10
C GLN A 93 -7.44 7.13 -13.42
N PHE A 94 -7.45 7.21 -12.09
CA PHE A 94 -8.67 7.33 -11.29
C PHE A 94 -8.90 8.74 -10.72
N HIS A 95 -8.12 9.74 -11.15
CA HIS A 95 -8.19 11.13 -10.66
C HIS A 95 -8.11 11.25 -9.13
N LEU A 96 -7.26 10.46 -8.50
CA LEU A 96 -7.05 10.46 -7.06
C LEU A 96 -5.98 11.47 -6.66
N ASP A 97 -6.21 12.19 -5.57
CA ASP A 97 -5.14 12.92 -4.91
C ASP A 97 -4.18 11.94 -4.21
N LEU A 98 -2.88 12.08 -4.44
CA LEU A 98 -1.86 11.14 -3.98
C LEU A 98 -0.95 11.80 -2.96
N ILE A 99 -0.95 11.29 -1.73
CA ILE A 99 0.02 11.67 -0.70
C ILE A 99 0.98 10.51 -0.41
N ARG A 100 2.26 10.83 -0.24
CA ARG A 100 3.30 9.90 0.23
C ARG A 100 3.88 10.45 1.53
N ASP A 101 3.83 9.66 2.61
CA ASP A 101 4.43 10.02 3.89
C ASP A 101 5.00 8.76 4.56
N SER A 102 5.97 8.94 5.44
CA SER A 102 6.54 7.88 6.28
C SER A 102 5.61 7.44 7.42
N ASP A 103 4.72 8.32 7.89
CA ASP A 103 3.82 8.07 9.01
C ASP A 103 2.39 8.52 8.68
N PRO A 104 1.39 7.62 8.70
CA PRO A 104 -0.01 8.00 8.49
C PRO A 104 -0.59 8.88 9.60
N ASN A 105 0.09 9.00 10.75
CA ASN A 105 -0.32 9.88 11.84
C ASN A 105 0.33 11.28 11.77
N SER A 106 1.06 11.58 10.68
CA SER A 106 1.69 12.90 10.54
C SER A 106 0.62 14.00 10.48
N LYS A 107 0.97 15.20 10.96
CA LYS A 107 0.08 16.38 10.87
C LYS A 107 -0.30 16.70 9.42
N GLN A 108 0.61 16.40 8.47
CA GLN A 108 0.37 16.61 7.05
C GLN A 108 -0.73 15.67 6.53
N VAL A 109 -0.66 14.38 6.88
CA VAL A 109 -1.69 13.40 6.51
C VAL A 109 -3.03 13.73 7.16
N GLY A 110 -3.02 14.14 8.43
CA GLY A 110 -4.25 14.57 9.12
C GLY A 110 -4.86 15.85 8.53
N LYS A 111 -4.06 16.76 7.98
CA LYS A 111 -4.58 17.91 7.22
C LYS A 111 -5.15 17.45 5.89
N TRP A 112 -4.38 16.66 5.13
CA TRP A 112 -4.79 16.11 3.85
C TRP A 112 -6.12 15.35 3.94
N LEU A 113 -6.28 14.47 4.93
CA LEU A 113 -7.54 13.74 5.17
C LEU A 113 -8.73 14.65 5.42
N ARG A 114 -8.53 15.77 6.13
CA ARG A 114 -9.59 16.76 6.36
C ARG A 114 -9.94 17.49 5.06
N ASP A 115 -8.94 17.86 4.27
CA ASP A 115 -9.15 18.52 2.98
C ASP A 115 -9.93 17.62 2.00
N GLN A 116 -9.73 16.30 2.06
CA GLN A 116 -10.48 15.33 1.23
C GLN A 116 -11.97 15.23 1.56
N ASN A 117 -12.42 15.65 2.76
CA ASN A 117 -13.81 15.54 3.22
C ASN A 117 -14.43 14.15 2.96
N ALA A 118 -13.71 13.08 3.35
CA ALA A 118 -14.13 11.71 3.12
C ALA A 118 -15.13 11.22 4.17
N ASP A 119 -16.14 10.47 3.74
CA ASP A 119 -17.10 9.80 4.63
C ASP A 119 -16.50 8.51 5.21
N VAL A 120 -15.66 7.82 4.43
CA VAL A 120 -15.07 6.54 4.79
C VAL A 120 -13.58 6.53 4.47
N VAL A 121 -12.77 6.03 5.41
CA VAL A 121 -11.35 5.75 5.20
C VAL A 121 -11.14 4.24 5.18
N LEU A 122 -10.67 3.71 4.05
CA LEU A 122 -10.26 2.32 3.92
C LEU A 122 -8.75 2.20 4.16
N SER A 123 -8.34 1.32 5.06
CA SER A 123 -6.94 1.20 5.46
C SER A 123 -6.37 -0.20 5.21
N ASN A 124 -5.21 -0.24 4.56
CA ASN A 124 -4.32 -1.39 4.40
C ASN A 124 -2.88 -0.96 4.72
N VAL A 125 -2.69 -0.29 5.86
CA VAL A 125 -1.38 0.14 6.37
C VAL A 125 -0.94 -0.74 7.54
N GLY A 126 0.36 -1.04 7.61
CA GLY A 126 0.95 -1.76 8.75
C GLY A 126 1.20 -0.89 9.99
N HIS A 127 0.74 0.36 10.00
CA HIS A 127 0.92 1.29 11.11
C HIS A 127 -0.31 1.31 12.02
N ILE A 128 -0.11 1.58 13.30
CA ILE A 128 -1.22 1.88 14.22
C ILE A 128 -1.70 3.29 13.91
N LEU A 129 -2.97 3.41 13.55
CA LEU A 129 -3.64 4.70 13.33
C LEU A 129 -4.11 5.26 14.69
N LYS A 130 -3.96 6.57 14.88
CA LYS A 130 -4.32 7.29 16.10
C LYS A 130 -5.41 8.33 15.86
#